data_AF-A0A7K2WDQ5-F1
#
_entry.id   AF-A0A7K2WDQ5-F1
#
_cell.length_a   1.000
_cell.length_b   1.000
_cell.length_c   1.000
_cell.angle_alpha   90.00
_cell.angle_beta   90.00
_cell.angle_gamma   90.00
#
_symmetry.space_group_name_H-M   'P 1'
#
loop_
_entity.id
_entity.type
_entity.pdbx_description
1 polymer ?
#
loop_
_entity_poly.entity_id
_entity_poly.type
_entity_poly.pdbx_seq_one_letter_code
_entity_poly.pdbx_strand_id
1 'polypeptide(L)' 'MARPSRYPFELRRRAVRMVAEVRDDYPNETAALQAVADKLGIGSRET' A
#
# COMPACT_ATOMS: atom_id res chain seq x y z
N MET A 1 -2.43 26.73 -4.96
CA MET A 1 -1.94 25.71 -4.00
C MET A 1 -2.05 24.34 -4.65
N ALA A 2 -0.96 23.56 -4.67
CA ALA A 2 -0.97 22.22 -5.25
C ALA A 2 -2.00 21.36 -4.52
N ARG A 3 -2.88 20.70 -5.27
CA ARG A 3 -3.88 19.78 -4.72
C ARG A 3 -3.12 18.73 -3.90
N PRO A 4 -3.41 18.53 -2.61
CA PRO A 4 -2.73 17.49 -1.85
C PRO A 4 -2.97 16.17 -2.59
N SER A 5 -1.89 15.54 -3.06
CA SER A 5 -2.00 14.23 -3.70
C SER A 5 -2.70 13.30 -2.73
N ARG A 6 -3.73 12.60 -3.23
CA ARG A 6 -4.56 11.66 -2.47
C ARG A 6 -3.74 10.62 -1.69
N TYR A 7 -2.51 10.38 -2.13
CA TYR A 7 -1.48 9.68 -1.37
C TYR A 7 -0.24 10.56 -1.23
N PRO A 8 0.11 11.03 -0.02
CA PRO A 8 1.34 11.79 0.20
C PRO A 8 2.56 10.91 -0.13
N PHE A 9 3.64 11.57 -0.56
CA PHE A 9 4.86 10.89 -1.02
C PHE A 9 5.46 9.95 0.05
N GLU A 10 5.33 10.31 1.32
CA GLU A 10 5.77 9.49 2.44
C GLU A 10 4.99 8.18 2.56
N LEU A 11 3.66 8.24 2.40
CA LEU A 11 2.81 7.05 2.37
C LEU A 11 3.19 6.14 1.20
N ARG A 12 3.43 6.73 0.01
CA ARG A 12 3.86 5.96 -1.17
C ARG A 12 5.20 5.27 -0.94
N ARG A 13 6.20 5.98 -0.41
CA ARG A 13 7.51 5.37 -0.11
C ARG A 13 7.41 4.26 0.93
N ARG A 14 6.60 4.46 1.98
CA ARG A 14 6.36 3.46 3.00
C ARG A 14 5.67 2.22 2.43
N ALA A 15 4.65 2.41 1.59
CA ALA A 15 3.93 1.32 0.92
C ALA A 15 4.86 0.50 0.02
N VAL A 16 5.64 1.15 -0.85
CA VAL A 16 6.57 0.46 -1.76
C VAL A 16 7.63 -0.34 -0.98
N ARG A 17 8.18 0.23 0.09
CA ARG A 17 9.14 -0.50 0.94
C ARG A 17 8.49 -1.71 1.59
N MET A 18 7.29 -1.56 2.13
CA MET A 18 6.58 -2.66 2.79
C MET A 18 6.22 -3.78 1.81
N VAL A 19 5.78 -3.47 0.60
CA VAL A 19 5.52 -4.48 -0.46
C VAL A 19 6.80 -5.23 -0.81
N ALA A 20 7.93 -4.54 -0.93
CA ALA A 20 9.22 -5.19 -1.23
C ALA A 20 9.67 -6.16 -0.13
N GLU A 21 9.35 -5.87 1.13
CA GLU A 21 9.69 -6.72 2.28
C GLU A 21 8.78 -7.95 2.36
N VAL A 22 7.47 -7.80 2.06
CA VAL A 22 6.52 -8.91 2.18
C VAL A 22 6.36 -9.72 0.90
N ARG A 23 6.83 -9.27 -0.27
CA ARG A 23 6.60 -9.95 -1.55
C ARG A 23 7.03 -11.43 -1.58
N ASP A 24 8.04 -11.79 -0.80
CA ASP A 24 8.59 -13.16 -0.74
C ASP A 24 7.75 -14.08 0.16
N ASP A 25 6.98 -13.49 1.08
CA ASP A 25 6.12 -14.19 2.04
C ASP A 25 4.74 -14.56 1.43
N TYR A 26 4.41 -13.99 0.26
CA TYR A 26 3.13 -14.24 -0.42
C TYR A 26 3.32 -14.95 -1.76
N PRO A 27 2.40 -15.86 -2.12
CA PRO A 27 2.48 -16.62 -3.37
C PRO A 27 2.23 -15.76 -4.62
N ASN A 28 1.71 -14.55 -4.46
CA ASN A 28 1.47 -13.62 -5.56
C ASN A 28 1.58 -12.15 -5.13
N GLU A 29 1.95 -11.29 -6.07
CA GLU A 29 2.14 -9.86 -5.84
C GLU A 29 0.85 -9.15 -5.42
N THR A 30 -0.31 -9.59 -5.92
CA THR A 30 -1.62 -9.01 -5.58
C THR A 30 -1.96 -9.22 -4.10
N ALA A 31 -1.64 -10.38 -3.53
CA ALA A 31 -1.84 -10.70 -2.12
C ALA A 31 -0.91 -9.86 -1.22
N ALA A 32 0.35 -9.71 -1.62
CA ALA A 32 1.28 -8.79 -0.94
C ALA A 32 0.77 -7.33 -0.97
N LEU A 33 0.29 -6.86 -2.12
CA LEU A 33 -0.29 -5.53 -2.27
C LEU A 33 -1.54 -5.34 -1.42
N GLN A 34 -2.44 -6.33 -1.39
CA GLN A 34 -3.68 -6.29 -0.60
C GLN A 34 -3.39 -6.26 0.91
N ALA A 35 -2.42 -7.05 1.37
CA ALA A 35 -1.99 -7.06 2.76
C ALA A 35 -1.38 -5.72 3.19
N VAL A 36 -0.56 -5.09 2.32
CA VAL A 36 0.00 -3.76 2.58
C VAL A 36 -1.08 -2.67 2.55
N ALA A 37 -2.04 -2.78 1.64
CA ALA A 37 -3.19 -1.89 1.54
C ALA A 37 -4.04 -1.92 2.82
N ASP A 38 -4.37 -3.10 3.35
CA ASP A 38 -5.10 -3.25 4.63
C ASP A 38 -4.27 -2.71 5.81
N LYS A 39 -2.96 -3.04 5.88
CA LYS A 39 -2.04 -2.52 6.92
C LYS A 39 -1.92 -1.00 6.94
N LEU A 40 -2.02 -0.34 5.79
CA LEU A 40 -1.93 1.12 5.67
C LEU A 40 -3.31 1.81 5.67
N GLY A 41 -4.40 1.05 5.75
CA GLY A 41 -5.77 1.57 5.62
C GLY A 41 -6.05 2.20 4.24
N ILE A 42 -5.29 1.79 3.21
CA ILE A 42 -5.39 2.28 1.85
C ILE A 42 -6.32 1.36 1.08
N GLY A 43 -7.62 1.56 1.26
CA GLY A 43 -8.64 0.74 0.62
C GLY A 43 -9.89 0.76 1.46
N SER A 44 -10.89 1.51 0.99
CA SER A 44 -12.26 1.45 1.49
C SER A 44 -12.69 -0.02 1.63
N ARG A 45 -12.93 -0.45 2.88
CA ARG A 45 -13.99 -1.43 3.14
C ARG A 45 -15.32 -0.70 2.93
N GLU A 46 -15.69 -0.51 1.68
CA GLU A 46 -17.05 -0.15 1.30
C GLU A 46 -17.60 -1.34 0.52
N THR A 47 -18.20 -2.27 1.27
CA THR A 47 -19.18 -3.26 0.81
C THR A 47 -20.34 -3.21 1.78
#